data_AF-A0A2H5QCA1-F1
#
_entry.id   AF-A0A2H5QCA1-F1
#
_cell.length_a   1.000
_cell.length_b   1.000
_cell.length_c   1.000
_cell.angle_alpha   90.00
_cell.angle_beta   90.00
_cell.angle_gamma   90.00
#
_symmetry.space_group_name_H-M   'P 1'
#
loop_
_entity.id
_entity.type
_entity.pdbx_description
1 polymer ?
#
loop_
_entity_poly.entity_id
_entity_poly.type
_entity_poly.pdbx_seq_one_letter_code
_entity_poly.pdbx_strand_id
1 'polypeptide(L)'
;MNCSYSSYTAAPSVTDLETTLIINSLLEDDKKQLINVSKRHFIDNSLDSADQQTAIVTKLLRVSCIFDSVSCATSLVNGDLGPVALVNEVEESSGMTALHLAAESHAARCVELLLKKRARTGIRSKDGRRLLPLELSLSSSR
;
A
#
# COMPACT_ATOMS: atom_id res chain seq x y z
N MET A 1 -18.61 6.33 10.17
CA MET A 1 -17.60 6.66 9.16
C MET A 1 -16.46 7.42 9.84
N ASN A 2 -15.66 6.72 10.64
CA ASN A 2 -14.40 7.26 11.18
C ASN A 2 -13.31 6.29 10.76
N CYS A 3 -12.92 6.36 9.48
CA CYS A 3 -11.66 5.76 9.09
C CYS A 3 -10.56 6.61 9.74
N SER A 4 -9.83 6.01 10.67
CA SER A 4 -8.71 6.60 11.39
C SER A 4 -7.60 6.98 10.39
N TYR A 5 -7.73 8.14 9.74
CA TYR A 5 -6.70 8.74 8.88
C TYR A 5 -5.48 9.25 9.69
N SER A 6 -5.51 9.14 11.03
CA SER A 6 -4.56 9.80 11.93
C SER A 6 -3.18 9.14 12.11
N SER A 7 -2.95 7.93 11.59
CA SER A 7 -1.62 7.29 11.69
C SER A 7 -0.78 7.39 10.41
N TYR A 8 -1.35 7.81 9.28
CA TYR A 8 -0.61 8.10 8.04
C TYR A 8 -0.25 9.57 7.85
N THR A 9 -0.70 10.44 8.75
CA THR A 9 -0.28 11.84 8.81
C THR A 9 1.05 11.99 9.55
N ALA A 10 2.09 11.26 9.12
CA ALA A 10 3.40 11.86 9.11
C ALA A 10 3.38 12.84 7.94
N ALA A 11 3.16 14.12 8.25
CA ALA A 11 2.83 15.20 7.34
C ALA A 11 3.51 15.06 5.95
N PRO A 12 2.75 14.95 4.84
CA PRO A 12 3.31 15.33 3.57
C PRO A 12 3.41 16.85 3.58
N SER A 13 4.60 17.33 3.93
CA SER A 13 5.08 18.63 3.45
C SER A 13 4.81 18.68 1.94
N VAL A 14 3.79 19.45 1.53
CA VAL A 14 3.52 19.95 0.17
C VAL A 14 3.87 18.97 -0.96
N THR A 15 2.93 18.15 -1.47
CA THR A 15 3.17 17.31 -2.67
C THR A 15 1.93 17.09 -3.55
N ASP A 16 1.90 17.82 -4.66
CA ASP A 16 1.29 17.56 -5.98
C ASP A 16 -0.17 17.10 -6.17
N LEU A 17 -0.83 17.71 -7.16
CA LEU A 17 -2.12 17.28 -7.74
C LEU A 17 -2.09 15.80 -8.17
N GLU A 18 -0.91 15.31 -8.55
CA GLU A 18 -0.71 13.92 -8.94
C GLU A 18 -0.92 12.94 -7.78
N THR A 19 -0.49 13.29 -6.56
CA THR A 19 -0.69 12.41 -5.39
C THR A 19 -2.17 12.29 -5.04
N THR A 20 -2.91 13.39 -5.20
CA THR A 20 -4.37 13.42 -4.99
C THR A 20 -5.10 12.62 -6.05
N LEU A 21 -4.70 12.70 -7.32
CA LEU A 21 -5.23 11.88 -8.40
C LEU A 21 -4.95 10.39 -8.18
N ILE A 22 -3.75 10.04 -7.70
CA ILE A 22 -3.41 8.65 -7.34
C ILE A 22 -4.34 8.14 -6.23
N ILE A 23 -4.50 8.91 -5.14
CA ILE A 23 -5.39 8.51 -4.04
C ILE A 23 -6.84 8.35 -4.52
N ASN A 24 -7.35 9.27 -5.34
CA ASN A 24 -8.68 9.16 -5.91
C ASN A 24 -8.83 7.90 -6.78
N SER A 25 -7.83 7.56 -7.60
CA SER A 25 -7.86 6.33 -8.39
C SER A 25 -7.84 5.06 -7.53
N LEU A 26 -7.18 5.08 -6.36
CA LEU A 26 -7.22 3.98 -5.41
C LEU A 26 -8.59 3.90 -4.73
N LEU A 27 -9.16 5.03 -4.32
CA LEU A 27 -10.51 5.09 -3.73
C LEU A 27 -11.58 4.50 -4.67
N GLU A 28 -11.46 4.77 -5.97
CA GLU A 28 -12.37 4.25 -7.01
C GLU A 28 -12.00 2.84 -7.50
N ASP A 29 -10.87 2.27 -7.06
CA ASP A 29 -10.26 1.04 -7.58
C ASP A 29 -10.07 1.06 -9.11
N ASP A 30 -9.83 2.24 -9.70
CA ASP A 30 -9.59 2.41 -11.13
C ASP A 30 -8.13 2.13 -11.47
N LYS A 31 -7.89 0.85 -11.78
CA LYS A 31 -6.61 0.33 -12.29
C LYS A 31 -6.05 1.16 -13.45
N LYS A 32 -6.87 1.59 -14.41
CA LYS A 32 -6.38 2.24 -15.64
C LYS A 32 -5.87 3.64 -15.34
N GLN A 33 -6.64 4.39 -14.55
CA GLN A 33 -6.21 5.72 -14.08
C GLN A 33 -4.97 5.62 -13.22
N LEU A 34 -4.94 4.69 -12.26
CA LEU A 34 -3.77 4.47 -11.42
C LEU A 34 -2.51 4.23 -12.26
N ILE A 35 -2.58 3.34 -13.26
CA ILE A 35 -1.43 3.01 -14.11
C ILE A 35 -0.97 4.22 -14.91
N ASN A 36 -1.91 4.98 -15.50
CA ASN A 36 -1.57 6.14 -16.32
C ASN A 36 -0.95 7.26 -15.49
N VAL A 37 -1.55 7.61 -14.35
CA VAL A 37 -1.04 8.67 -13.46
C VAL A 37 0.31 8.25 -12.85
N SER A 38 0.43 7.00 -12.38
CA SER A 38 1.70 6.50 -11.81
C SER A 38 2.82 6.47 -12.84
N LYS A 39 2.55 6.06 -14.08
CA LYS A 39 3.55 6.05 -15.16
C LYS A 39 4.04 7.46 -15.50
N ARG A 40 3.14 8.45 -15.55
CA ARG A 40 3.53 9.86 -15.75
C ARG A 40 4.41 10.35 -14.61
N HIS A 41 4.00 10.11 -13.37
CA HIS A 41 4.78 10.48 -12.19
C HIS A 41 6.19 9.86 -12.20
N PHE A 42 6.37 8.62 -12.68
CA PHE A 42 7.71 8.03 -12.81
C PHE A 42 8.57 8.67 -13.89
N ILE A 43 7.97 9.09 -15.01
CA ILE A 43 8.65 9.77 -16.11
C ILE A 43 9.06 11.18 -15.67
N ASP A 44 8.15 11.93 -15.05
CA ASP A 44 8.36 13.33 -14.70
C ASP A 44 9.39 13.51 -13.56
N ASN A 45 9.50 12.53 -12.65
CA ASN A 45 10.46 12.59 -11.54
C ASN A 45 11.87 12.08 -11.87
N SER A 46 12.20 11.76 -13.14
CA SER A 46 13.53 11.29 -13.57
C SER A 46 14.14 10.22 -12.64
N LEU A 47 13.31 9.27 -12.22
CA LEU A 47 13.71 8.24 -11.26
C LEU A 47 14.53 7.17 -11.97
N ASP A 48 15.84 7.39 -12.04
CA ASP A 48 16.78 6.56 -12.81
C ASP A 48 17.12 5.22 -12.15
N SER A 49 16.81 5.06 -10.86
CA SER A 49 17.04 3.79 -10.14
C SER A 49 15.75 2.98 -10.03
N ALA A 50 15.78 1.76 -10.57
CA ALA A 50 14.71 0.77 -10.47
C ALA A 50 14.30 0.48 -9.01
N ASP A 51 15.23 0.66 -8.07
CA ASP A 51 14.99 0.46 -6.64
C ASP A 51 14.01 1.52 -6.08
N GLN A 52 14.15 2.77 -6.52
CA GLN A 52 13.29 3.85 -6.04
C GLN A 52 11.87 3.72 -6.61
N GLN A 53 11.74 3.30 -7.87
CA GLN A 53 10.44 2.98 -8.46
C GLN A 53 9.78 1.81 -7.72
N THR A 54 10.54 0.78 -7.39
CA THR A 54 10.06 -0.38 -6.61
C THR A 54 9.58 0.04 -5.21
N ALA A 55 10.31 0.95 -4.54
CA ALA A 55 9.90 1.49 -3.26
C ALA A 55 8.57 2.27 -3.35
N ILE A 56 8.37 3.07 -4.41
CA ILE A 56 7.11 3.79 -4.64
C ILE A 56 5.97 2.81 -4.93
N VAL A 57 6.16 1.86 -5.83
CA VAL A 57 5.15 0.83 -6.16
C VAL A 57 4.76 0.02 -4.91
N THR A 58 5.73 -0.28 -4.04
CA THR A 58 5.48 -0.97 -2.77
C THR A 58 4.68 -0.10 -1.80
N LYS A 59 4.95 1.22 -1.73
CA LYS A 59 4.13 2.16 -0.97
C LYS A 59 2.71 2.28 -1.52
N LEU A 60 2.54 2.32 -2.85
CA LEU A 60 1.20 2.30 -3.48
C LEU A 60 0.44 1.03 -3.13
N LEU A 61 1.11 -0.13 -3.12
CA LEU A 61 0.50 -1.40 -2.72
C LEU A 61 -0.03 -1.31 -1.27
N ARG A 62 0.76 -0.75 -0.36
CA ARG A 62 0.35 -0.54 1.03
C ARG A 62 -0.91 0.32 1.13
N VAL A 63 -0.97 1.43 0.40
CA VAL A 63 -2.14 2.32 0.39
C VAL A 63 -3.35 1.65 -0.25
N SER A 64 -3.16 0.87 -1.32
CA SER A 64 -4.26 0.09 -1.92
C SER A 64 -4.87 -0.92 -0.94
N CYS A 65 -4.08 -1.44 0.01
CA CYS A 65 -4.58 -2.32 1.06
C CYS A 65 -5.42 -1.58 2.11
N ILE A 66 -5.19 -0.29 2.32
CA ILE A 66 -6.01 0.54 3.23
C ILE A 66 -7.40 0.74 2.63
N PHE A 67 -7.47 1.00 1.33
CA PHE A 67 -8.72 1.24 0.60
C PHE A 67 -9.41 -0.02 0.08
N ASP A 68 -8.83 -1.20 0.33
CA ASP A 68 -9.29 -2.49 -0.24
C ASP A 68 -9.37 -2.47 -1.79
N SER A 69 -8.49 -1.73 -2.45
CA SER A 69 -8.45 -1.56 -3.91
C SER A 69 -7.72 -2.73 -4.58
N VAL A 70 -8.44 -3.84 -4.76
CA VAL A 70 -7.86 -5.11 -5.22
C VAL A 70 -7.40 -5.05 -6.67
N SER A 71 -8.14 -4.36 -7.54
CA SER A 71 -7.80 -4.28 -8.96
C SER A 71 -6.47 -3.54 -9.14
N CYS A 72 -6.31 -2.47 -8.37
CA CYS A 72 -5.07 -1.72 -8.24
C CYS A 72 -3.95 -2.58 -7.62
N ALA A 73 -4.18 -3.18 -6.45
CA ALA A 73 -3.19 -4.02 -5.75
C ALA A 73 -2.68 -5.19 -6.62
N THR A 74 -3.59 -5.85 -7.34
CA THR A 74 -3.27 -6.94 -8.28
C THR A 74 -2.28 -6.48 -9.33
N SER A 75 -2.50 -5.29 -9.88
CA SER A 75 -1.70 -4.73 -10.97
C SER A 75 -0.30 -4.34 -10.50
N LEU A 76 -0.20 -3.80 -9.28
CA LEU A 76 1.07 -3.47 -8.63
C LEU A 76 1.91 -4.71 -8.34
N VAL A 77 1.29 -5.78 -7.86
CA VAL A 77 1.99 -7.05 -7.57
C VAL A 77 2.32 -7.84 -8.84
N ASN A 78 1.55 -7.67 -9.91
CA ASN A 78 1.85 -8.30 -11.20
C ASN A 78 2.91 -7.54 -12.02
N GLY A 79 3.26 -6.31 -11.62
CA GLY A 79 4.26 -5.51 -12.31
C GLY A 79 3.73 -4.77 -13.54
N ASP A 80 2.44 -4.43 -13.59
CA ASP A 80 1.84 -3.69 -14.73
C ASP A 80 2.44 -2.28 -14.92
N LEU A 81 3.09 -1.76 -13.88
CA LEU A 81 3.86 -0.51 -13.91
C LEU A 81 5.30 -0.68 -14.41
N GLY A 82 5.80 -1.91 -14.52
CA GLY A 82 7.20 -2.25 -14.71
C GLY A 82 7.83 -2.81 -13.42
N PRO A 83 7.99 -2.01 -12.35
CA PRO A 83 8.48 -2.50 -11.06
C PRO A 83 7.45 -3.41 -10.40
N VAL A 84 7.93 -4.47 -9.74
CA VAL A 84 7.08 -5.41 -9.00
C VAL A 84 7.05 -5.01 -7.53
N ALA A 85 5.85 -4.84 -6.97
CA ALA A 85 5.68 -4.52 -5.57
C ALA A 85 6.25 -5.62 -4.65
N LEU A 86 7.02 -5.22 -3.63
CA LEU A 86 7.57 -6.13 -2.63
C LEU A 86 6.53 -6.41 -1.54
N VAL A 87 5.80 -7.52 -1.70
CA VAL A 87 4.71 -7.94 -0.79
C VAL A 87 5.13 -8.06 0.69
N ASN A 88 6.37 -8.47 0.93
CA ASN A 88 6.91 -8.72 2.27
C ASN A 88 7.75 -7.56 2.83
N GLU A 89 7.78 -6.43 2.13
CA GLU A 89 8.53 -5.27 2.56
C GLU A 89 7.94 -4.70 3.85
N VAL A 90 8.83 -4.40 4.80
CA VAL A 90 8.48 -3.79 6.07
C VAL A 90 8.70 -2.29 6.00
N GLU A 91 7.82 -1.52 6.63
CA GLU A 91 8.08 -0.10 6.82
C GLU A 91 9.21 0.06 7.83
N GLU A 92 10.09 1.01 7.57
CA GLU A 92 11.16 1.32 8.51
C GLU A 92 10.62 1.93 9.82
N SER A 93 9.59 2.78 9.72
CA SER A 93 8.99 3.50 10.86
C SER A 93 8.14 2.59 11.75
N SER A 94 7.14 1.90 11.16
CA SER A 94 6.16 1.11 11.90
C SER A 94 6.53 -0.38 11.98
N GLY A 95 7.47 -0.87 11.17
CA GLY A 95 7.73 -2.29 11.00
C GLY A 95 6.57 -3.08 10.36
N MET A 96 5.53 -2.40 9.85
CA MET A 96 4.37 -3.04 9.26
C MET A 96 4.59 -3.40 7.79
N THR A 97 3.98 -4.50 7.35
CA THR A 97 3.93 -4.92 5.94
C THR A 97 2.59 -4.58 5.31
N ALA A 98 2.45 -4.71 3.99
CA ALA A 98 1.15 -4.55 3.31
C ALA A 98 0.04 -5.41 3.94
N LEU A 99 0.38 -6.61 4.43
CA LEU A 99 -0.58 -7.50 5.09
C LEU A 99 -1.04 -6.99 6.46
N HIS A 100 -0.17 -6.32 7.23
CA HIS A 100 -0.57 -5.68 8.49
C HIS A 100 -1.61 -4.60 8.23
N LEU A 101 -1.39 -3.78 7.19
CA LEU A 101 -2.30 -2.69 6.84
C LEU A 101 -3.63 -3.20 6.30
N ALA A 102 -3.59 -4.24 5.47
CA ALA A 102 -4.80 -4.91 4.98
C ALA A 102 -5.63 -5.47 6.15
N ALA A 103 -4.96 -6.09 7.13
CA ALA A 103 -5.63 -6.67 8.29
C ALA A 103 -6.18 -5.59 9.25
N GLU A 104 -5.40 -4.55 9.56
CA GLU A 104 -5.84 -3.41 10.38
C GLU A 104 -7.03 -2.67 9.74
N SER A 105 -7.00 -2.55 8.41
CA SER A 105 -8.06 -1.94 7.61
C SER A 105 -9.16 -2.92 7.26
N HIS A 106 -9.19 -4.16 7.76
CA HIS A 106 -10.21 -5.18 7.43
C HIS A 106 -10.45 -5.34 5.90
N ALA A 107 -9.41 -5.16 5.09
CA ALA A 107 -9.46 -5.23 3.63
C ALA A 107 -9.39 -6.69 3.17
N ALA A 108 -10.49 -7.41 3.35
CA ALA A 108 -10.55 -8.86 3.16
C ALA A 108 -10.07 -9.31 1.77
N ARG A 109 -10.39 -8.54 0.72
CA ARG A 109 -10.01 -8.90 -0.65
C ARG A 109 -8.50 -8.68 -0.88
N CYS A 110 -7.95 -7.58 -0.36
CA CYS A 110 -6.50 -7.36 -0.38
C CYS A 110 -5.74 -8.39 0.46
N VAL A 111 -6.27 -8.82 1.62
CA VAL A 111 -5.70 -9.91 2.43
C VAL A 111 -5.61 -11.20 1.61
N GLU A 112 -6.70 -11.59 0.95
CA GLU A 112 -6.72 -12.80 0.12
C GLU A 112 -5.69 -12.73 -1.01
N LEU A 113 -5.59 -11.58 -1.69
CA LEU A 113 -4.61 -11.35 -2.74
C LEU A 113 -3.17 -11.49 -2.23
N LEU A 114 -2.84 -10.85 -1.11
CA LEU A 114 -1.51 -10.90 -0.52
C LEU A 114 -1.14 -12.32 -0.09
N LEU A 115 -2.08 -13.08 0.50
CA LEU A 115 -1.87 -14.47 0.87
C LEU A 115 -1.63 -15.36 -0.35
N LYS A 116 -2.40 -15.17 -1.44
CA LYS A 116 -2.16 -15.83 -2.73
C LYS A 116 -0.78 -15.54 -3.28
N LYS A 117 -0.23 -14.36 -2.98
CA LYS A 117 1.12 -13.92 -3.37
C LYS A 117 2.20 -14.26 -2.34
N ARG A 118 1.93 -15.21 -1.44
CA ARG A 118 2.86 -15.71 -0.42
C ARG A 118 3.36 -14.62 0.55
N ALA A 119 2.46 -13.72 0.93
CA ALA A 119 2.74 -12.78 2.03
C ALA A 119 3.05 -13.53 3.33
N ARG A 120 4.08 -13.08 4.04
CA ARG A 120 4.51 -13.63 5.32
C ARG A 120 3.55 -13.17 6.43
N THR A 121 2.87 -14.12 7.05
CA THR A 121 1.96 -13.88 8.18
C THR A 121 2.67 -13.83 9.55
N GLY A 122 3.90 -14.33 9.63
CA GLY A 122 4.68 -14.40 10.86
C GLY A 122 5.51 -13.16 11.19
N ILE A 123 5.40 -12.09 10.40
CA ILE A 123 6.11 -10.83 10.66
C ILE A 123 5.37 -10.08 11.76
N ARG A 124 6.10 -9.55 12.75
CA ARG A 124 5.54 -8.70 13.81
C ARG A 124 5.82 -7.24 13.51
N SER A 125 4.82 -6.39 13.72
CA SER A 125 4.97 -4.93 13.68
C SER A 125 5.99 -4.44 14.72
N LYS A 126 6.55 -3.24 14.54
CA LYS A 126 7.46 -2.57 15.49
C LYS A 126 6.82 -1.40 16.23
N ASP A 127 5.53 -1.14 16.01
CA ASP A 127 4.77 0.00 16.55
C ASP A 127 4.41 -0.17 18.05
N GLY A 128 5.33 -0.71 18.86
CA GLY A 128 5.16 -1.00 20.29
C GLY A 128 4.33 -2.26 20.60
N ARG A 129 3.27 -2.52 19.83
CA ARG A 129 2.33 -3.63 20.07
C ARG A 129 2.90 -5.00 19.68
N ARG A 130 3.87 -5.02 18.76
CA ARG A 130 4.54 -6.25 18.26
C ARG A 130 3.58 -7.34 17.76
N LEU A 131 2.45 -6.91 17.20
CA LEU A 131 1.36 -7.77 16.78
C LEU A 131 1.60 -8.34 15.38
N LEU A 132 1.11 -9.55 15.17
CA LEU A 132 0.95 -10.17 13.87
C LEU A 132 -0.19 -9.49 13.08
N PRO A 133 -0.26 -9.65 11.73
CA PRO A 133 -1.35 -9.09 10.94
C PRO A 133 -2.74 -9.49 11.47
N LEU A 134 -2.95 -10.76 11.80
CA LEU A 134 -4.22 -11.25 12.33
C LEU A 134 -4.53 -10.69 13.73
N GLU A 135 -3.51 -10.52 14.57
CA GLU A 135 -3.69 -9.91 15.88
C GLU A 135 -4.05 -8.42 15.74
N LEU A 136 -3.48 -7.72 14.75
CA LEU A 136 -3.85 -6.34 14.44
C LEU A 136 -5.32 -6.22 14.03
N SER A 137 -5.83 -7.10 13.16
CA SER A 137 -7.24 -7.05 12.74
C SER A 137 -8.21 -7.22 13.91
N LEU A 138 -7.87 -8.07 14.89
CA LEU A 138 -8.72 -8.27 16.08
C LEU A 138 -8.66 -7.07 17.04
N SER A 139 -7.58 -6.32 16.96
CA SER A 139 -7.31 -5.22 17.87
C SER A 139 -7.78 -3.86 17.34
N SER A 140 -8.03 -3.77 16.04
CA SER A 140 -8.56 -2.60 15.35
C SER A 140 -10.09 -2.66 15.36
N SER A 141 -10.74 -1.85 16.20
CA SER A 141 -12.19 -1.69 16.15
C SER A 141 -12.54 -0.74 15.00
N ARG A 142 -13.28 -1.24 14.01
CA ARG A 142 -13.75 -0.46 12.86
C ARG A 142 -15.04 0.30 13.17
#